data_AF-A0A399XDI0-F1
#
_entry.id   AF-A0A399XDI0-F1
#
_cell.length_a   1.000
_cell.length_b   1.000
_cell.length_c   1.000
_cell.angle_alpha   90.00
_cell.angle_beta   90.00
_cell.angle_gamma   90.00
#
_symmetry.space_group_name_H-M   'P 1'
#
loop_
_entity.id
_entity.type
_entity.pdbx_description
1 polymer ?
#
loop_
_entity_poly.entity_id
_entity_poly.type
_entity_poly.pdbx_seq_one_letter_code
_entity_poly.pdbx_strand_id
1 'polypeptide(L)'
;MTGQPLWTKLAASIILAGLTLAVFATLQDYGPESAVRRFHEAALNGDSRAMGRVVTSESSEGAVSLLASRVLELARSGGRYQLLGIERGPGSARAEVAYVFPYRGLVISMLWSVRKEGRSWRVDADETLRNLPRAVGVSSLDELTH
;
A
#
# COMPACT_ATOMS: atom_id res chain seq x y z
N MET A 1 -53.16 4.09 -4.59
CA MET A 1 -51.92 3.35 -4.26
C MET A 1 -51.20 3.06 -5.56
N THR A 2 -50.32 3.96 -6.01
CA THR A 2 -49.52 3.78 -7.23
C THR A 2 -48.33 2.88 -6.89
N GLY A 3 -48.51 1.58 -7.11
CA GLY A 3 -47.42 0.61 -6.98
C GLY A 3 -46.34 0.92 -8.00
N GLN A 4 -45.19 1.41 -7.55
CA GLN A 4 -44.05 1.64 -8.44
C GLN A 4 -43.69 0.32 -9.15
N PRO A 5 -43.45 0.35 -10.48
CA PRO A 5 -43.12 -0.86 -11.22
C PRO A 5 -41.85 -1.50 -10.65
N LEU A 6 -41.84 -2.83 -10.58
CA LEU A 6 -40.74 -3.61 -10.00
C LEU A 6 -39.37 -3.27 -10.62
N TRP A 7 -39.38 -2.92 -11.91
CA TRP A 7 -38.22 -2.45 -12.68
C TRP A 7 -37.61 -1.16 -12.13
N THR A 8 -38.41 -0.23 -11.60
CA THR A 8 -37.91 1.02 -11.01
C THR A 8 -37.13 0.76 -9.72
N LYS A 9 -37.59 -0.23 -8.93
CA LYS A 9 -36.89 -0.66 -7.71
C LYS A 9 -35.56 -1.36 -8.04
N LEU A 10 -35.57 -2.22 -9.07
CA LEU A 10 -34.36 -2.89 -9.56
C LEU A 10 -33.35 -1.87 -10.11
N ALA A 11 -33.79 -0.94 -10.97
CA ALA A 11 -32.93 0.11 -11.52
C ALA A 11 -32.32 0.99 -10.42
N ALA A 12 -33.12 1.41 -9.43
CA ALA A 12 -32.61 2.18 -8.29
C ALA A 12 -31.56 1.41 -7.49
N SER A 13 -31.76 0.11 -7.25
CA SER A 13 -30.79 -0.72 -6.51
C SER A 13 -29.47 -0.91 -7.26
N ILE A 14 -29.49 -1.08 -8.58
CA ILE A 14 -28.29 -1.20 -9.42
C ILE A 14 -27.52 0.12 -9.43
N ILE A 15 -28.22 1.25 -9.57
CA ILE A 15 -27.59 2.58 -9.54
C ILE A 15 -26.93 2.82 -8.18
N LEU A 16 -27.63 2.50 -7.08
CA LEU A 16 -27.11 2.66 -5.74
C LEU A 16 -25.88 1.77 -5.51
N ALA A 17 -25.95 0.50 -5.90
CA ALA A 17 -24.84 -0.44 -5.82
C ALA A 17 -23.62 0.05 -6.62
N GLY A 18 -23.85 0.51 -7.86
CA GLY A 18 -22.81 1.11 -8.70
C GLY A 18 -22.18 2.35 -8.07
N LEU A 19 -22.99 3.24 -7.47
CA LEU A 19 -22.50 4.43 -6.78
C LEU A 19 -21.66 4.06 -5.55
N THR A 20 -22.11 3.10 -4.74
CA THR A 20 -21.34 2.63 -3.58
C THR A 20 -20.00 2.00 -4.00
N LEU A 21 -20.00 1.14 -5.02
CA LEU A 21 -18.78 0.57 -5.58
C LEU A 21 -17.83 1.67 -6.08
N ALA A 22 -18.36 2.67 -6.79
CA ALA A 22 -17.57 3.78 -7.28
C ALA A 22 -16.97 4.61 -6.14
N VAL A 23 -17.73 4.92 -5.08
CA VAL A 23 -17.25 5.66 -3.91
C VAL A 23 -16.17 4.87 -3.16
N PHE A 24 -16.38 3.57 -2.93
CA PHE A 24 -15.37 2.72 -2.29
C PHE A 24 -14.10 2.58 -3.13
N ALA A 25 -14.23 2.36 -4.44
CA ALA A 25 -13.09 2.32 -5.36
C ALA A 25 -12.32 3.65 -5.35
N THR A 26 -13.04 4.77 -5.37
CA THR A 26 -12.45 6.11 -5.31
C THR A 26 -11.72 6.33 -4.00
N LEU A 27 -12.32 5.98 -2.86
CA LEU A 27 -11.71 6.12 -1.53
C LEU A 27 -10.47 5.23 -1.33
N GLN A 28 -10.42 4.07 -1.99
CA GLN A 28 -9.27 3.15 -1.95
C GLN A 28 -7.98 3.80 -2.51
N ASP A 29 -8.11 4.84 -3.33
CA ASP A 29 -6.99 5.56 -3.93
C ASP A 29 -6.47 6.75 -3.10
N TYR A 30 -7.15 7.11 -2.00
CA TYR A 30 -6.83 8.30 -1.18
C TYR A 30 -6.10 8.00 0.14
N GLY A 31 -5.64 6.77 0.33
CA GLY A 31 -4.99 6.33 1.57
C GLY A 31 -3.46 6.17 1.46
N PRO A 32 -2.71 6.36 2.57
CA PRO A 32 -1.30 5.96 2.67
C PRO A 32 -1.06 4.49 2.29
N GLU A 33 -2.02 3.62 2.57
CA GLU A 33 -2.06 2.20 2.17
C GLU A 33 -1.84 2.04 0.65
N SER A 34 -2.53 2.87 -0.13
CA SER A 34 -2.54 2.80 -1.59
C SER A 34 -1.19 3.21 -2.17
N ALA A 35 -0.50 4.17 -1.54
CA ALA A 35 0.83 4.59 -1.94
C ALA A 35 1.85 3.45 -1.80
N VAL A 36 1.84 2.77 -0.65
CA VAL A 36 2.71 1.61 -0.40
C VAL A 36 2.40 0.48 -1.38
N ARG A 37 1.12 0.15 -1.56
CA ARG A 37 0.70 -0.88 -2.53
C ARG A 37 1.17 -0.58 -3.95
N ARG A 38 0.91 0.64 -4.45
CA ARG A 38 1.31 1.04 -5.80
C ARG A 38 2.83 1.08 -5.97
N PHE A 39 3.58 1.42 -4.91
CA PHE A 39 5.03 1.30 -4.92
C PHE A 39 5.48 -0.15 -5.13
N HIS A 40 4.88 -1.10 -4.40
CA HIS A 40 5.20 -2.52 -4.56
C HIS A 40 4.83 -3.01 -5.96
N GLU A 41 3.64 -2.68 -6.45
CA GLU A 41 3.21 -3.02 -7.82
C GLU A 41 4.18 -2.44 -8.87
N ALA A 42 4.59 -1.17 -8.74
CA ALA A 42 5.55 -0.55 -9.65
C ALA A 42 6.94 -1.20 -9.58
N ALA A 43 7.41 -1.55 -8.38
CA ALA A 43 8.71 -2.21 -8.18
C ALA A 43 8.73 -3.60 -8.80
N LEU A 44 7.65 -4.38 -8.63
CA LEU A 44 7.53 -5.72 -9.18
C LEU A 44 7.42 -5.73 -10.71
N ASN A 45 6.73 -4.74 -11.28
CA ASN A 45 6.57 -4.61 -12.72
C ASN A 45 7.76 -3.94 -13.42
N GLY A 46 8.73 -3.39 -12.67
CA GLY A 46 9.86 -2.64 -13.22
C GLY A 46 9.46 -1.36 -13.95
N ASP A 47 8.28 -0.80 -13.66
CA ASP A 47 7.76 0.39 -14.33
C ASP A 47 8.32 1.67 -13.69
N SER A 48 9.40 2.19 -14.28
CA SER A 48 10.07 3.41 -13.82
C SER A 48 9.17 4.65 -13.90
N ARG A 49 8.24 4.72 -14.86
CA ARG A 49 7.28 5.84 -14.97
C ARG A 49 6.22 5.76 -13.90
N ALA A 50 5.72 4.57 -13.58
CA ALA A 50 4.84 4.37 -12.43
C ALA A 50 5.56 4.71 -11.12
N MET A 51 6.83 4.34 -11.00
CA MET A 51 7.65 4.62 -9.81
C MET A 51 7.72 6.12 -9.50
N GLY A 52 7.99 6.96 -10.50
CA GLY A 52 8.03 8.42 -10.34
C GLY A 52 6.70 9.05 -9.88
N ARG A 53 5.57 8.37 -10.05
CA ARG A 53 4.25 8.85 -9.60
C ARG A 53 3.91 8.45 -8.16
N VAL A 54 4.60 7.46 -7.61
CA VAL A 54 4.31 6.87 -6.30
C VAL A 54 5.34 7.23 -5.24
N VAL A 55 6.47 7.83 -5.62
CA VAL A 55 7.50 8.35 -4.70
C VAL A 55 7.41 9.86 -4.55
N THR A 56 7.83 10.39 -3.39
CA THR A 56 7.89 11.84 -3.17
C THR A 56 8.89 12.49 -4.12
N SER A 57 8.65 13.76 -4.44
CA SER A 57 9.49 14.53 -5.36
C SER A 57 10.88 14.79 -4.77
N GLU A 58 10.99 14.77 -3.45
CA GLU A 58 12.23 14.90 -2.68
C GLU A 58 13.03 13.59 -2.59
N SER A 59 12.45 12.46 -3.01
CA SER A 59 13.15 11.18 -2.92
C SER A 59 14.31 11.11 -3.92
N SER A 60 15.48 10.68 -3.47
CA SER A 60 16.66 10.50 -4.32
C SER A 60 16.50 9.26 -5.21
N GLU A 61 16.97 9.35 -6.47
CA GLU A 61 16.91 8.20 -7.40
C GLU A 61 17.61 6.96 -6.84
N GLY A 62 18.72 7.16 -6.12
CA GLY A 62 19.45 6.08 -5.42
C GLY A 62 18.60 5.40 -4.34
N ALA A 63 17.89 6.19 -3.52
CA ALA A 63 16.99 5.65 -2.51
C ALA A 63 15.83 4.87 -3.13
N VAL A 64 15.22 5.41 -4.19
CA VAL A 64 14.12 4.76 -4.91
C VAL A 64 14.57 3.43 -5.53
N SER A 65 15.70 3.43 -6.22
CA SER A 65 16.32 2.23 -6.82
C SER A 65 16.64 1.15 -5.78
N LEU A 66 17.27 1.55 -4.67
CA LEU A 66 17.63 0.63 -3.59
C LEU A 66 16.37 0.02 -2.95
N LEU A 67 15.36 0.84 -2.65
CA LEU A 67 14.13 0.35 -2.05
C LEU A 67 13.34 -0.57 -3.01
N ALA A 68 13.28 -0.23 -4.30
CA ALA A 68 12.64 -1.06 -5.31
C ALA A 68 13.34 -2.41 -5.49
N SER A 69 14.68 -2.43 -5.52
CA SER A 69 15.46 -3.67 -5.61
C SER A 69 15.27 -4.56 -4.38
N ARG A 70 15.15 -3.98 -3.17
CA ARG A 70 14.80 -4.72 -1.95
C ARG A 70 13.42 -5.36 -2.01
N VAL A 71 12.39 -4.61 -2.44
CA VAL A 71 11.05 -5.18 -2.62
C VAL A 71 11.07 -6.34 -3.62
N LEU A 72 11.79 -6.16 -4.73
CA LEU A 72 11.93 -7.20 -5.74
C LEU A 72 12.65 -8.45 -5.19
N GLU A 73 13.70 -8.27 -4.39
CA GLU A 73 14.43 -9.36 -3.74
C GLU A 73 13.55 -10.15 -2.75
N LEU A 74 12.76 -9.45 -1.93
CA LEU A 74 11.81 -10.06 -0.98
C LEU A 74 10.71 -10.83 -1.71
N ALA A 75 10.17 -10.28 -2.79
CA ALA A 75 9.16 -10.97 -3.59
C ALA A 75 9.74 -12.19 -4.32
N ARG A 76 10.94 -12.08 -4.91
CA ARG A 76 11.62 -13.21 -5.58
C ARG A 76 11.99 -14.34 -4.63
N SER A 77 12.25 -14.03 -3.36
CA SER A 77 12.49 -15.03 -2.31
C SER A 77 11.20 -15.66 -1.76
N GLY A 78 10.05 -15.35 -2.35
CA GLY A 78 8.75 -15.93 -2.00
C GLY A 78 8.00 -15.17 -0.90
N GLY A 79 8.46 -13.97 -0.55
CA GLY A 79 7.82 -13.10 0.42
C GLY A 79 6.52 -12.52 -0.13
N ARG A 80 5.45 -12.63 0.66
CA ARG A 80 4.18 -11.95 0.40
C ARG A 80 4.07 -10.77 1.34
N TYR A 81 3.88 -9.58 0.79
CA TYR A 81 3.71 -8.41 1.65
C TYR A 81 2.28 -8.36 2.21
N GLN A 82 2.15 -7.88 3.44
CA GLN A 82 0.90 -7.66 4.15
C GLN A 82 1.03 -6.37 4.96
N LEU A 83 0.02 -5.52 4.90
CA LEU A 83 -0.03 -4.31 5.72
C LEU A 83 -0.49 -4.69 7.12
N LEU A 84 0.33 -4.44 8.14
CA LEU A 84 0.02 -4.74 9.54
C LEU A 84 -0.75 -3.59 10.21
N GLY A 85 -0.30 -2.35 9.99
CA GLY A 85 -0.87 -1.19 10.65
C GLY A 85 -0.41 0.11 10.02
N ILE A 86 -1.18 1.18 10.28
CA ILE A 86 -0.82 2.53 9.84
C ILE A 86 -1.02 3.52 10.96
N GLU A 87 0.06 4.23 11.27
CA GLU A 87 0.05 5.38 12.13
C GLU A 87 -0.05 6.65 11.29
N ARG A 88 -1.15 7.38 11.42
CA ARG A 88 -1.38 8.61 10.65
C ARG A 88 -1.02 9.84 11.48
N GLY A 89 -0.27 10.75 10.87
CA GLY A 89 0.03 12.08 11.38
C GLY A 89 -0.48 13.20 10.45
N PRO A 90 -0.25 14.48 10.80
CA PRO A 90 -0.60 15.61 9.95
C PRO A 90 0.27 15.62 8.68
N GLY A 91 -0.30 15.18 7.54
CA GLY A 91 0.39 15.21 6.24
C GLY A 91 1.43 14.11 6.02
N SER A 92 1.64 13.23 6.99
CA SER A 92 2.50 12.06 6.92
C SER A 92 1.81 10.85 7.53
N ALA A 93 2.24 9.67 7.15
CA ALA A 93 1.84 8.43 7.80
C ALA A 93 2.99 7.43 7.76
N ARG A 94 2.98 6.49 8.70
CA ARG A 94 3.90 5.38 8.75
C ARG A 94 3.11 4.09 8.63
N ALA A 95 3.47 3.27 7.66
CA ALA A 95 2.83 2.01 7.38
C ALA A 95 3.76 0.88 7.76
N GLU A 96 3.34 0.02 8.67
CA GLU A 96 4.07 -1.20 8.98
C GLU A 96 3.68 -2.29 7.97
N VAL A 97 4.68 -2.80 7.25
CA VAL A 97 4.52 -3.81 6.20
C VAL A 97 5.30 -5.05 6.59
N ALA A 98 4.59 -6.16 6.78
CA ALA A 98 5.16 -7.48 6.94
C ALA A 98 5.43 -8.13 5.59
N TYR A 99 6.56 -8.80 5.47
CA TYR A 99 6.91 -9.69 4.38
C TYR A 99 6.91 -11.11 4.94
N VAL A 100 5.88 -11.86 4.60
CA VAL A 100 5.62 -13.20 5.12
C VAL A 100 6.21 -14.23 4.16
N PHE A 101 7.09 -15.08 4.67
CA PHE A 101 7.73 -16.18 3.94
C PHE A 101 7.18 -17.51 4.44
N PRO A 102 6.07 -18.01 3.87
CA PRO A 102 5.35 -19.17 4.42
C PRO A 102 6.22 -20.43 4.47
N TYR A 103 7.04 -20.67 3.44
CA TYR A 103 7.92 -21.84 3.38
C TYR A 103 9.09 -21.80 4.38
N ARG A 104 9.39 -20.63 4.94
CA ARG A 104 10.48 -20.43 5.90
C ARG A 104 9.97 -20.17 7.32
N GLY A 105 8.66 -20.04 7.52
CA GLY A 105 8.07 -19.64 8.80
C GLY A 105 8.60 -18.29 9.30
N LEU A 106 9.00 -17.40 8.38
CA LEU A 106 9.71 -16.17 8.69
C LEU A 106 8.85 -14.96 8.33
N VAL A 107 8.84 -13.95 9.18
CA VAL A 107 8.22 -12.67 8.89
C VAL A 107 9.22 -11.55 9.12
N ILE A 108 9.36 -10.70 8.11
CA ILE A 108 10.19 -9.49 8.18
C ILE A 108 9.24 -8.30 8.13
N SER A 109 9.10 -7.54 9.22
CA SER A 109 8.35 -6.28 9.19
C SER A 109 9.27 -5.11 8.88
N MET A 110 8.75 -4.12 8.16
CA MET A 110 9.44 -2.88 7.83
C MET A 110 8.49 -1.70 7.94
N LEU A 111 8.98 -0.57 8.45
CA LEU A 111 8.22 0.66 8.53
C LEU A 111 8.43 1.52 7.28
N TRP A 112 7.33 1.82 6.60
CA TRP A 112 7.27 2.62 5.38
C TRP A 112 6.82 4.03 5.71
N SER A 113 7.62 5.02 5.35
CA SER A 113 7.24 6.43 5.47
C SER A 113 6.52 6.88 4.20
N VAL A 114 5.33 7.46 4.37
CA VAL A 114 4.52 8.01 3.30
C VAL A 114 4.12 9.44 3.64
N ARG A 115 4.19 10.32 2.63
CA ARG A 115 3.88 11.74 2.76
C ARG A 115 2.77 12.11 1.79
N LYS A 116 1.93 13.05 2.20
CA LYS A 116 0.90 13.62 1.33
C LYS A 116 1.52 14.77 0.53
N GLU A 117 1.63 14.60 -0.79
CA GLU A 117 2.01 15.66 -1.73
C GLU A 117 0.78 16.10 -2.52
N GLY A 118 0.32 17.34 -2.27
CA GLY A 118 -0.92 17.85 -2.85
C GLY A 118 -2.14 17.02 -2.45
N ARG A 119 -2.72 16.31 -3.43
CA ARG A 119 -3.90 15.45 -3.21
C ARG A 119 -3.58 13.96 -3.09
N SER A 120 -2.32 13.57 -3.24
CA SER A 120 -1.91 12.16 -3.34
C SER A 120 -0.92 11.78 -2.25
N TRP A 121 -1.04 10.56 -1.73
CA TRP A 121 -0.02 9.96 -0.86
C TRP A 121 1.08 9.35 -1.71
N ARG A 122 2.32 9.53 -1.27
CA ARG A 122 3.52 9.05 -1.94
C ARG A 122 4.52 8.51 -0.92
N VAL A 123 5.30 7.51 -1.32
CA VAL A 123 6.36 6.93 -0.50
C VAL A 123 7.55 7.88 -0.44
N ASP A 124 7.99 8.18 0.78
CA ASP A 124 9.26 8.85 1.02
C ASP A 124 10.35 7.77 1.10
N ALA A 125 11.05 7.54 -0.01
CA ALA A 125 12.01 6.45 -0.13
C ALA A 125 13.22 6.67 0.78
N ASP A 126 13.69 7.91 0.87
CA ASP A 126 14.82 8.26 1.73
C ASP A 126 14.48 8.13 3.21
N GLU A 127 13.30 8.59 3.65
CA GLU A 127 12.89 8.42 5.05
C GLU A 127 12.67 6.94 5.39
N THR A 128 12.07 6.17 4.48
CA THR A 128 11.90 4.72 4.64
C THR A 128 13.24 4.02 4.81
N LEU A 129 14.23 4.31 3.94
CA LEU A 129 15.56 3.72 4.04
C LEU A 129 16.34 4.15 5.29
N ARG A 130 16.20 5.42 5.71
CA ARG A 130 16.81 5.92 6.96
C ARG A 130 16.24 5.21 8.20
N ASN A 131 14.97 4.83 8.15
CA ASN A 131 14.30 4.15 9.26
C ASN A 131 14.49 2.62 9.23
N LEU A 132 14.83 2.05 8.07
CA LEU A 132 14.96 0.61 7.86
C LEU A 132 15.83 -0.10 8.92
N PRO A 133 17.03 0.39 9.29
CA PRO A 133 17.86 -0.30 10.29
C PRO A 133 17.25 -0.33 11.70
N ARG A 134 16.32 0.58 12.01
CA ARG A 134 15.69 0.72 13.33
C ARG A 134 14.31 0.09 13.41
N ALA A 135 13.69 -0.18 12.26
CA ALA A 135 12.29 -0.59 12.15
C ALA A 135 12.12 -1.91 11.38
N VAL A 136 13.21 -2.66 11.20
CA VAL A 136 13.14 -4.05 10.73
C VAL A 136 12.92 -4.96 11.93
N GLY A 137 11.71 -5.51 12.03
CA GLY A 137 11.40 -6.62 12.93
C GLY A 137 11.61 -7.94 12.21
N VAL A 138 12.25 -8.91 12.88
CA VAL A 138 12.29 -10.29 12.40
C VAL A 138 11.57 -11.14 13.43
N SER A 139 10.47 -11.74 13.02
CA SER A 139 9.61 -12.56 13.88
C SER A 139 9.36 -13.91 13.24
N SER A 140 8.99 -14.88 14.07
CA SER A 140 8.48 -16.15 13.59
C SER A 140 7.04 -15.99 13.09
N LEU A 141 6.63 -16.81 12.13
CA LEU A 141 5.26 -16.75 11.61
C LEU A 141 4.21 -17.08 12.69
N ASP A 142 4.57 -17.89 13.68
CA ASP A 142 3.71 -18.31 14.79
C ASP A 142 3.30 -17.16 15.73
N GLU A 143 4.13 -16.11 15.85
CA GLU A 143 3.87 -14.94 16.70
C GLU A 143 2.81 -13.99 16.12
N LEU A 144 2.46 -14.10 14.83
CA LEU A 144 1.45 -13.24 14.19
C LEU A 144 0.04 -13.85 14.12
N THR A 145 -0.11 -15.12 14.52
CA THR A 145 -1.38 -15.86 14.47
C THR A 145 -2.16 -15.88 15.79
N HIS A 146 -1.76 -15.07 16.77
CA HIS A 146 -2.39 -14.98 18.09
C HIS A 146 -3.14 -13.67 18.33
#